data_AF-A0A151TR10-F1
#
_entry.id   AF-A0A151TR10-F1
#
_cell.length_a   1.000
_cell.length_b   1.000
_cell.length_c   1.000
_cell.angle_alpha   90.00
_cell.angle_beta   90.00
_cell.angle_gamma   90.00
#
_symmetry.space_group_name_H-M   'P 1'
#
loop_
_entity.id
_entity.type
_entity.pdbx_description
1 polymer ?
#
loop_
_entity_poly.entity_id
_entity_poly.type
_entity_poly.pdbx_seq_one_letter_code
_entity_poly.pdbx_strand_id
1 'polypeptide(L)'
;MNDLHPISLCSVIYKFLSQVLANRLKPLLPKYITLEQSAFVTNRSINDNFVVPIEIIHYMKYKTKGKVKEVALKIHMNKAYGKMDLGYIHNIMLKMGFAPR
;
A
#
# COMPACT_ATOMS: atom_id res chain seq x y z
N MET A 1 -15.68 20.75 -1.17
CA MET A 1 -15.20 20.57 0.23
C MET A 1 -14.80 19.12 0.56
N ASN A 2 -15.27 18.09 -0.17
CA ASN A 2 -14.94 16.69 0.13
C ASN A 2 -13.53 16.24 -0.27
N ASP A 3 -12.79 17.04 -1.05
CA ASP A 3 -11.46 16.65 -1.60
C ASP A 3 -10.27 17.26 -0.85
N LEU A 4 -10.49 17.93 0.30
CA LEU A 4 -9.37 18.37 1.12
C LEU A 4 -8.66 17.18 1.78
N HIS A 5 -7.34 17.16 1.61
CA HIS A 5 -6.41 16.29 2.33
C HIS A 5 -5.67 17.12 3.37
N PRO A 6 -6.11 17.12 4.64
CA PRO A 6 -5.43 17.87 5.69
C PRO A 6 -4.01 17.30 5.88
N ILE A 7 -3.01 18.18 5.78
CA ILE A 7 -1.62 17.82 6.08
C ILE A 7 -1.40 18.11 7.56
N SER A 8 -0.98 17.08 8.31
CA SER A 8 -0.60 17.27 9.70
C SER A 8 0.81 17.84 9.78
N LEU A 9 0.94 19.06 10.31
CA LEU A 9 2.23 19.61 10.67
C LEU A 9 2.61 19.06 12.05
N CYS A 10 3.61 18.17 12.09
CA CYS A 10 4.08 17.55 13.32
C CYS A 10 5.39 18.18 13.81
N SER A 11 5.65 18.06 15.11
CA SER A 11 6.91 18.53 15.70
C SER A 11 8.10 17.74 15.15
N VAL A 12 9.28 18.35 15.16
CA VAL A 12 10.53 17.69 14.74
C VAL A 12 10.78 16.42 15.55
N ILE A 13 10.48 16.44 16.84
CA ILE A 13 10.60 15.28 17.74
C ILE A 13 9.68 14.14 17.27
N TYR A 14 8.42 14.45 16.93
CA TYR A 14 7.50 13.45 16.42
C TYR A 14 7.98 12.86 15.08
N LYS A 15 8.49 13.69 14.17
CA LYS A 15 9.05 13.25 12.89
C LYS A 15 10.28 12.36 13.09
N PHE A 16 11.12 12.67 14.08
CA PHE A 16 12.28 11.84 14.41
C PHE A 16 11.85 10.47 14.94
N LEU A 17 10.94 10.43 15.93
CA LEU A 17 10.44 9.18 16.49
C LEU A 17 9.75 8.31 15.44
N SER A 18 8.91 8.91 14.58
CA SER A 18 8.24 8.17 13.51
C SER A 18 9.23 7.60 12.49
N GLN A 19 10.30 8.33 12.17
CA GLN A 19 11.36 7.84 11.29
C GLN A 19 12.10 6.65 11.91
N VAL A 20 12.40 6.70 13.22
CA VAL A 20 13.04 5.58 13.94
C VAL A 20 12.15 4.33 13.86
N LEU A 21 10.84 4.47 14.11
CA LEU A 21 9.89 3.37 14.02
C LEU A 21 9.80 2.80 12.60
N ALA A 22 9.71 3.66 11.58
CA ALA A 22 9.67 3.24 10.18
C ALA A 22 10.92 2.45 9.78
N ASN A 23 12.10 2.91 10.20
CA ASN A 23 13.36 2.22 9.93
C ASN A 23 13.44 0.84 10.60
N ARG A 24 12.85 0.67 11.79
CA ARG A 24 12.76 -0.65 12.46
C ARG A 24 11.79 -1.60 11.77
N LEU A 25 10.69 -1.08 11.21
CA LEU A 25 9.68 -1.89 10.53
C LEU A 25 10.12 -2.31 9.11
N LYS A 26 10.87 -1.45 8.43
CA LYS A 26 11.34 -1.64 7.05
C LYS A 26 11.93 -3.03 6.73
N PRO A 27 12.85 -3.62 7.52
CA PRO A 27 13.38 -4.95 7.23
C PRO A 27 12.35 -6.10 7.42
N LEU A 28 11.25 -5.85 8.14
CA LEU A 28 10.20 -6.85 8.37
C LEU A 28 9.15 -6.86 7.26
N LEU A 29 8.93 -5.72 6.60
CA LEU A 29 7.90 -5.57 5.56
C LEU A 29 7.96 -6.62 4.45
N PRO A 30 9.12 -7.04 3.92
CA PRO A 30 9.19 -8.04 2.86
C PRO A 30 8.56 -9.39 3.21
N LYS A 31 8.39 -9.71 4.52
CA LYS A 31 7.73 -10.95 4.97
C LYS A 31 6.19 -10.88 4.89
N TYR A 32 5.63 -9.68 4.85
CA TYR A 32 4.18 -9.43 5.01
C TYR A 32 3.53 -8.79 3.80
N ILE A 33 4.33 -8.23 2.88
CA ILE A 33 3.84 -7.60 1.65
C ILE A 33 4.20 -8.47 0.44
N THR A 34 3.35 -8.44 -0.58
CA THR A 34 3.59 -9.18 -1.82
C THR A 34 4.53 -8.40 -2.75
N LEU A 35 5.01 -9.02 -3.83
CA LEU A 35 5.94 -8.40 -4.79
C LEU A 35 5.27 -7.27 -5.58
N GLU A 36 3.95 -7.34 -5.77
CA GLU A 36 3.14 -6.39 -6.52
C GLU A 36 2.93 -5.06 -5.75
N GLN A 37 3.37 -4.98 -4.50
CA GLN A 37 3.37 -3.74 -3.74
C GLN A 37 4.69 -2.99 -3.95
N SER A 38 4.82 -2.19 -5.02
CA SER A 38 6.05 -1.40 -5.24
C SER A 38 6.10 -0.06 -4.51
N ALA A 39 4.94 0.57 -4.24
CA ALA A 39 4.89 1.86 -3.57
C ALA A 39 5.28 1.77 -2.07
N PHE A 40 6.05 2.75 -1.60
CA PHE A 40 6.51 2.88 -0.20
C PHE A 40 7.39 1.72 0.31
N VAL A 41 7.96 0.93 -0.60
CA VAL A 41 8.91 -0.15 -0.28
C VAL A 41 10.29 0.24 -0.79
N THR A 42 11.31 0.02 0.03
CA THR A 42 12.69 0.31 -0.39
C THR A 42 13.15 -0.68 -1.44
N ASN A 43 13.92 -0.20 -2.42
CA ASN A 43 14.42 -0.98 -3.55
C ASN A 43 13.33 -1.50 -4.50
N ARG A 44 12.14 -0.91 -4.49
CA ARG A 44 11.10 -1.14 -5.50
C ARG A 44 10.76 0.15 -6.22
N SER A 45 10.58 0.08 -7.53
CA SER A 45 10.26 1.26 -8.34
C SER A 45 8.76 1.41 -8.50
N ILE A 46 8.27 2.65 -8.49
CA ILE A 46 6.87 2.92 -8.84
C ILE A 46 6.55 2.49 -10.28
N ASN A 47 7.56 2.44 -11.15
CA ASN A 47 7.41 2.01 -12.53
C ASN A 47 6.98 0.54 -12.63
N ASP A 48 7.45 -0.32 -11.70
CA ASP A 48 7.10 -1.75 -11.66
C ASP A 48 5.57 -1.95 -11.50
N ASN A 49 4.92 -1.06 -10.72
CA ASN A 49 3.48 -1.07 -10.51
C ASN A 49 2.66 -0.56 -11.71
N PHE A 50 3.27 0.12 -12.68
CA PHE A 50 2.57 0.65 -13.85
C PHE A 50 2.65 -0.30 -15.05
N VAL A 51 3.77 -0.99 -15.22
CA VAL A 51 3.98 -1.95 -16.32
C VAL A 51 2.97 -3.10 -16.25
N VAL A 52 2.78 -3.70 -15.07
CA VAL A 52 1.88 -4.86 -14.91
C VAL A 52 0.43 -4.54 -15.33
N PRO A 53 -0.22 -3.46 -14.85
CA PRO A 53 -1.55 -3.09 -15.33
C PRO A 53 -1.60 -2.76 -16.83
N ILE A 54 -0.56 -2.12 -17.39
CA ILE A 54 -0.51 -1.85 -18.84
C ILE A 54 -0.55 -3.16 -19.62
N GLU A 55 0.28 -4.13 -19.24
CA GLU A 55 0.34 -5.44 -19.91
C GLU A 55 -0.98 -6.19 -19.79
N ILE A 56 -1.62 -6.18 -18.62
CA ILE A 56 -2.93 -6.79 -18.41
C ILE A 56 -3.99 -6.14 -19.32
N ILE A 57 -4.05 -4.81 -19.36
CA ILE A 57 -5.01 -4.08 -20.22
C ILE A 57 -4.71 -4.35 -21.70
N HIS A 58 -3.44 -4.37 -22.09
CA HIS A 58 -3.02 -4.70 -23.44
C HIS A 58 -3.46 -6.12 -23.81
N TYR A 59 -3.13 -7.11 -23.00
CA TYR A 59 -3.56 -8.50 -23.19
C TYR A 59 -5.07 -8.61 -23.36
N MET A 60 -5.84 -8.00 -22.46
CA MET A 60 -7.31 -8.01 -22.52
C MET A 60 -7.85 -7.35 -23.79
N LYS A 61 -7.20 -6.29 -24.28
CA LYS A 61 -7.58 -5.59 -25.52
C LYS A 61 -7.40 -6.48 -26.76
N TYR A 62 -6.34 -7.28 -26.82
CA TYR A 62 -6.03 -8.13 -27.98
C TYR A 62 -6.59 -9.55 -27.88
N LYS A 63 -7.13 -9.93 -26.72
CA LYS A 63 -7.82 -11.20 -26.52
C LYS A 63 -9.18 -11.20 -27.24
N THR A 64 -9.15 -11.54 -28.53
CA THR A 64 -10.33 -11.54 -29.43
C THR A 64 -11.02 -12.91 -29.54
N LYS A 65 -10.43 -13.98 -28.97
CA LYS A 65 -10.93 -15.35 -29.04
C LYS A 65 -10.94 -16.01 -27.66
N GLY A 66 -11.89 -16.91 -27.44
CA GLY A 66 -12.05 -17.68 -26.20
C GLY A 66 -13.45 -17.54 -25.60
N LYS A 67 -13.89 -18.55 -24.84
CA LYS A 67 -15.20 -18.55 -24.18
C LYS A 67 -15.22 -17.75 -22.87
N VAL A 68 -14.05 -17.45 -22.32
CA VAL A 68 -13.89 -16.79 -21.01
C VAL A 68 -13.70 -15.29 -21.22
N LYS A 69 -14.59 -14.50 -20.61
CA LYS A 69 -14.46 -13.03 -20.53
C LYS A 69 -13.67 -12.65 -19.28
N GLU A 70 -12.74 -11.72 -19.42
CA GLU A 70 -11.93 -11.19 -18.32
C GLU A 70 -12.35 -9.76 -17.99
N VAL A 71 -12.17 -9.35 -16.73
CA VAL A 71 -12.48 -8.01 -16.25
C VAL A 71 -11.32 -7.53 -15.38
N ALA A 72 -10.88 -6.28 -15.59
CA ALA A 72 -9.92 -5.60 -14.74
C ALA A 72 -10.68 -4.71 -13.75
N LEU A 73 -10.38 -4.85 -12.46
CA LEU A 73 -10.98 -4.06 -11.40
C LEU A 73 -9.92 -3.13 -10.79
N LYS A 74 -10.14 -1.82 -10.90
CA LYS A 74 -9.32 -0.80 -10.22
C LYS A 74 -10.02 -0.36 -8.94
N ILE A 75 -9.43 -0.70 -7.79
CA ILE A 75 -9.94 -0.30 -6.47
C ILE A 75 -9.11 0.89 -5.98
N HIS A 76 -9.78 1.97 -5.55
CA HIS A 76 -9.13 3.13 -4.93
C HIS A 76 -9.77 3.43 -3.57
N MET A 77 -8.92 3.58 -2.55
CA MET A 77 -9.36 3.92 -1.19
C MET A 77 -9.33 5.44 -0.99
N ASN A 78 -10.51 6.05 -0.94
CA ASN A 78 -10.63 7.48 -0.66
C ASN A 78 -10.20 7.80 0.79
N LYS A 79 -9.28 8.75 0.96
CA LYS A 79 -8.76 9.21 2.26
C LYS A 79 -8.31 8.05 3.17
N ALA A 80 -7.54 7.10 2.63
CA ALA A 80 -7.09 5.91 3.35
C ALA A 80 -6.54 6.22 4.75
N TYR A 81 -5.70 7.24 4.91
CA TYR A 81 -5.16 7.65 6.21
C TYR A 81 -6.18 8.25 7.17
N GLY A 82 -7.21 8.94 6.66
CA GLY A 82 -8.26 9.52 7.49
C GLY A 82 -9.36 8.54 7.88
N LYS A 83 -9.44 7.38 7.21
CA LYS A 83 -10.44 6.33 7.45
C LYS A 83 -9.84 5.05 8.07
N MET A 84 -8.54 5.03 8.33
CA MET A 84 -7.87 3.88 8.90
C MET A 84 -8.22 3.74 10.38
N ASP A 85 -8.73 2.57 10.76
CA ASP A 85 -8.95 2.24 12.16
C ASP A 85 -7.63 1.81 12.84
N LEU A 86 -7.24 2.54 13.88
CA LEU A 86 -6.04 2.23 14.66
C LEU A 86 -6.18 0.93 15.44
N GLY A 87 -7.39 0.54 15.85
CA GLY A 87 -7.65 -0.75 16.50
C GLY A 87 -7.35 -1.91 15.55
N TYR A 88 -7.78 -1.79 14.29
CA TYR A 88 -7.43 -2.74 13.24
C TYR A 88 -5.91 -2.86 13.01
N ILE A 89 -5.18 -1.73 12.92
CA ILE A 89 -3.71 -1.77 12.76
C ILE A 89 -3.04 -2.42 13.96
N HIS A 90 -3.48 -2.11 15.18
CA HIS A 90 -2.96 -2.74 16.39
C HIS A 90 -3.15 -4.27 16.36
N ASN A 91 -4.34 -4.73 15.97
CA ASN A 91 -4.63 -6.16 15.84
C ASN A 91 -3.77 -6.84 14.76
N ILE A 92 -3.49 -6.16 13.65
CA ILE A 92 -2.54 -6.66 12.64
C ILE A 92 -1.14 -6.78 13.24
N MET A 93 -0.65 -5.77 13.97
CA MET A 93 0.67 -5.83 14.59
C MET A 93 0.78 -6.99 15.58
N LEU A 94 -0.25 -7.26 16.39
CA LEU A 94 -0.29 -8.45 17.25
C LEU A 94 -0.19 -9.75 16.45
N LYS A 95 -0.92 -9.86 15.32
CA LYS A 95 -0.83 -11.03 14.41
C LYS A 95 0.53 -11.17 13.74
N MET A 96 1.25 -10.06 13.53
CA MET A 96 2.63 -10.05 13.04
C MET A 96 3.66 -10.43 14.13
N GLY A 97 3.21 -10.74 15.36
CA GLY A 97 4.06 -11.16 16.46
C GLY A 97 4.71 -10.02 17.25
N PHE A 98 4.22 -8.78 17.12
CA PHE A 98 4.66 -7.69 18.00
C PHE A 98 4.11 -7.90 19.41
N ALA A 99 4.93 -7.62 20.42
CA ALA A 99 4.54 -7.78 21.81
C ALA A 99 3.29 -6.93 22.14
N PRO A 100 2.32 -7.47 22.89
CA PRO A 100 1.29 -6.65 23.50
C PRO A 100 1.94 -5.66 24.45
N ARG A 101 1.30 -4.50 24.59
CA ARG A 101 1.76 -3.40 25.43
C ARG A 101 1.74 -3.77 26.90
#